data_AF-A0A9D2NVP1-F1
#
_entry.id   AF-A0A9D2NVP1-F1
#
_cell.length_a   1.000
_cell.length_b   1.000
_cell.length_c   1.000
_cell.angle_alpha   90.00
_cell.angle_beta   90.00
_cell.angle_gamma   90.00
#
_symmetry.space_group_name_H-M   'P 1'
#
loop_
_entity.id
_entity.type
_entity.pdbx_description
1 polymer ?
#
loop_
_entity_poly.entity_id
_entity_poly.type
_entity_poly.pdbx_seq_one_letter_code
_entity_poly.pdbx_strand_id
1 'polypeptide(L)'
;MDGIIADLIRRRSACEQGITDQNQKIRRYEKAYESLRQFRGEECRAQDSFQRINSVKLSRASELYAVSSTCRTAQLYMEGSQRTMDGIGAKIVGAAFTGLDLMVFLKLEEYKRKVRNCENRIAELQRSISMLNSMIVDAERAADAEGGVC
;
A
#
# COMPACT_ATOMS: atom_id res chain seq x y z
N MET A 1 -2.53 48.72 10.27
CA MET A 1 -3.33 47.51 10.54
C MET A 1 -3.52 46.66 9.29
N ASP A 2 -3.95 47.24 8.18
CA ASP A 2 -4.32 46.52 6.94
C ASP A 2 -3.24 45.58 6.38
N GLY A 3 -1.96 45.97 6.43
CA GLY A 3 -0.85 45.12 5.97
C GLY A 3 -0.63 43.86 6.81
N ILE A 4 -0.95 43.90 8.11
CA ILE A 4 -0.81 42.76 9.03
C ILE A 4 -1.94 41.75 8.79
N ILE A 5 -3.18 42.24 8.69
CA ILE A 5 -4.35 41.39 8.40
C ILE A 5 -4.17 40.70 7.04
N ALA A 6 -3.71 41.42 6.02
CA ALA A 6 -3.45 40.85 4.70
C ALA A 6 -2.36 39.75 4.72
N ASP A 7 -1.30 39.90 5.53
CA ASP A 7 -0.29 38.85 5.71
C ASP A 7 -0.86 37.59 6.39
N LEU A 8 -1.66 37.78 7.45
CA LEU A 8 -2.30 36.68 8.16
C LEU A 8 -3.27 35.89 7.26
N ILE A 9 -4.08 36.59 6.45
CA ILE A 9 -4.97 35.96 5.46
C ILE A 9 -4.16 35.17 4.43
N ARG A 10 -3.07 35.73 3.90
CA ARG A 10 -2.19 35.03 2.95
C ARG A 10 -1.59 33.75 3.56
N ARG A 11 -1.13 33.81 4.81
CA ARG A 11 -0.61 32.63 5.53
C ARG A 11 -1.69 31.58 5.78
N ARG A 12 -2.92 32.00 6.08
CA ARG A 12 -4.07 31.07 6.25
C ARG A 12 -4.36 30.34 4.95
N SER A 13 -4.45 31.09 3.84
CA SER A 13 -4.68 30.53 2.51
C SER A 13 -3.60 29.52 2.11
N ALA A 14 -2.33 29.81 2.43
CA ALA A 14 -1.23 28.85 2.21
C ALA A 14 -1.42 27.54 3.02
N CYS A 15 -1.94 27.62 4.24
CA CYS A 15 -2.25 26.43 5.04
C CYS A 15 -3.41 25.62 4.43
N GLU A 16 -4.47 26.31 3.96
CA GLU A 16 -5.61 25.68 3.28
C GLU A 16 -5.18 24.96 1.98
N GLN A 17 -4.29 25.57 1.20
CA GLN A 17 -3.68 24.93 0.05
C GLN A 17 -2.85 23.71 0.46
N GLY A 18 -2.06 23.83 1.54
CA GLY A 18 -1.30 22.71 2.09
C GLY A 18 -2.18 21.52 2.47
N ILE A 19 -3.36 21.76 3.05
CA ILE A 19 -4.34 20.69 3.36
C ILE A 19 -4.85 20.04 2.06
N THR A 20 -5.16 20.83 1.05
CA THR A 20 -5.59 20.34 -0.27
C THR A 20 -4.54 19.42 -0.89
N ASP A 21 -3.26 19.83 -0.85
CA ASP A 21 -2.15 19.04 -1.38
C ASP A 21 -1.96 17.71 -0.63
N GLN A 22 -2.09 17.71 0.71
CA GLN A 22 -2.03 16.48 1.50
C GLN A 22 -3.21 15.55 1.20
N ASN A 23 -4.42 16.08 1.05
CA ASN A 23 -5.60 15.29 0.65
C ASN A 23 -5.45 14.67 -0.74
N GLN A 24 -4.78 15.35 -1.67
CA GLN A 24 -4.44 14.75 -2.96
C GLN A 24 -3.43 13.60 -2.83
N LYS A 25 -2.42 13.76 -1.96
CA LYS A 25 -1.45 12.69 -1.68
C LYS A 25 -2.12 11.47 -1.04
N ILE A 26 -3.01 11.67 -0.07
CA ILE A 26 -3.79 10.59 0.56
C ILE A 26 -4.53 9.79 -0.51
N ARG A 27 -5.32 10.45 -1.37
CA ARG A 27 -6.04 9.80 -2.47
C ARG A 27 -5.13 8.99 -3.40
N ARG A 28 -3.94 9.50 -3.71
CA ARG A 28 -2.95 8.77 -4.53
C ARG A 28 -2.43 7.52 -3.82
N TYR A 29 -2.11 7.62 -2.53
CA TYR A 29 -1.61 6.49 -1.75
C TYR A 29 -2.69 5.43 -1.50
N GLU A 30 -3.93 5.83 -1.21
CA GLU A 30 -5.06 4.91 -1.06
C GLU A 30 -5.35 4.14 -2.36
N LYS A 31 -5.32 4.84 -3.51
CA LYS A 31 -5.49 4.18 -4.81
C LYS A 31 -4.37 3.17 -5.08
N ALA A 32 -3.12 3.54 -4.79
CA ALA A 32 -1.98 2.64 -4.97
C ALA A 32 -2.05 1.45 -3.99
N TYR A 33 -2.49 1.67 -2.76
CA TYR A 33 -2.71 0.64 -1.76
C TYR A 33 -3.76 -0.38 -2.22
N GLU A 34 -4.91 0.09 -2.69
CA GLU A 34 -6.00 -0.79 -3.10
C GLU A 34 -5.63 -1.60 -4.35
N SER A 35 -4.95 -0.98 -5.33
CA SER A 35 -4.41 -1.70 -6.48
C SER A 35 -3.44 -2.81 -6.08
N LEU A 36 -2.52 -2.52 -5.15
CA LEU A 36 -1.56 -3.52 -4.65
C LEU A 36 -2.24 -4.62 -3.83
N ARG A 37 -3.28 -4.27 -3.06
CA ARG A 37 -4.09 -5.23 -2.30
C ARG A 37 -4.84 -6.20 -3.24
N GLN A 38 -5.38 -5.70 -4.35
CA GLN A 38 -6.02 -6.53 -5.37
C GLN A 38 -5.02 -7.48 -6.01
N PHE A 39 -3.84 -6.96 -6.40
CA PHE A 39 -2.73 -7.78 -6.91
C PHE A 39 -2.35 -8.90 -5.94
N ARG A 40 -2.23 -8.61 -4.65
CA ARG A 40 -1.97 -9.63 -3.62
C ARG A 40 -3.03 -10.73 -3.61
N GLY A 41 -4.30 -10.37 -3.80
CA GLY A 41 -5.40 -11.34 -3.88
C GLY A 41 -5.27 -12.27 -5.10
N GLU A 42 -4.84 -11.75 -6.25
CA GLU A 42 -4.57 -12.55 -7.44
C GLU A 42 -3.34 -13.44 -7.27
N GLU A 43 -2.29 -12.91 -6.66
CA GLU A 43 -1.08 -13.65 -6.31
C GLU A 43 -1.40 -14.85 -5.40
N CYS A 44 -2.16 -14.67 -4.33
CA CYS A 44 -2.57 -15.76 -3.45
C CYS A 44 -3.34 -16.85 -4.22
N ARG A 45 -4.26 -16.47 -5.11
CA ARG A 45 -4.99 -17.45 -5.95
C ARG A 45 -4.06 -18.21 -6.89
N ALA A 46 -3.06 -17.53 -7.46
CA ALA A 46 -2.05 -18.15 -8.31
C ALA A 46 -1.19 -19.14 -7.51
N GLN A 47 -0.79 -18.77 -6.29
CA GLN A 47 -0.05 -19.63 -5.38
C GLN A 47 -0.86 -20.88 -4.98
N ASP A 48 -2.13 -20.72 -4.61
CA ASP A 48 -3.03 -21.83 -4.28
C ASP A 48 -3.23 -22.78 -5.47
N SER A 49 -3.40 -22.22 -6.66
CA SER A 49 -3.51 -22.99 -7.90
C SER A 49 -2.24 -23.79 -8.18
N PHE A 50 -1.07 -23.17 -8.02
CA PHE A 50 0.22 -23.83 -8.18
C PHE A 50 0.36 -25.00 -7.20
N GLN A 51 0.07 -24.78 -5.91
CA GLN A 51 0.14 -25.83 -4.89
C GLN A 51 -0.81 -26.98 -5.19
N ARG A 52 -2.05 -26.70 -5.59
CA ARG A 52 -3.05 -27.71 -5.95
C ARG A 52 -2.64 -28.53 -7.18
N ILE A 53 -2.14 -27.88 -8.23
CA ILE A 53 -1.65 -28.58 -9.42
C ILE A 53 -0.49 -29.48 -9.02
N ASN A 54 0.43 -28.99 -8.19
CA ASN A 54 1.58 -29.76 -7.75
C ASN A 54 1.18 -30.97 -6.89
N SER A 55 0.18 -30.84 -6.01
CA SER A 55 -0.33 -31.96 -5.20
C SER A 55 -1.03 -33.04 -6.03
N VAL A 56 -1.88 -32.66 -7.00
CA VAL A 56 -2.54 -33.62 -7.92
C VAL A 56 -1.53 -34.33 -8.81
N LYS A 57 -0.51 -33.59 -9.25
CA LYS A 57 0.62 -34.14 -9.99
C LYS A 57 1.31 -35.23 -9.17
N LEU A 58 1.67 -34.94 -7.91
CA LEU A 58 2.31 -35.90 -7.00
C LEU A 58 1.42 -37.14 -6.76
N SER A 59 0.11 -36.97 -6.58
CA SER A 59 -0.80 -38.12 -6.38
C SER A 59 -0.87 -39.03 -7.61
N ARG A 60 -0.97 -38.47 -8.82
CA ARG A 60 -0.96 -39.27 -10.06
C ARG A 60 0.37 -39.97 -10.30
N ALA A 61 1.49 -39.35 -9.92
CA ALA A 61 2.79 -40.01 -9.96
C ALA A 61 2.81 -41.22 -9.01
N SER A 62 2.19 -41.13 -7.83
CA SER A 62 2.07 -42.26 -6.91
C SER A 62 1.16 -43.39 -7.44
N GLU A 63 0.12 -43.09 -8.20
CA GLU A 63 -0.72 -44.09 -8.88
C GLU A 63 0.05 -44.83 -9.98
N LEU A 64 0.88 -44.10 -10.74
CA LEU A 64 1.82 -44.68 -11.72
C LEU A 64 2.83 -45.63 -11.08
N TYR A 65 3.13 -45.47 -9.79
CA TYR A 65 4.05 -46.34 -9.04
C TYR A 65 3.58 -47.79 -9.04
N ALA A 66 2.27 -48.02 -8.93
CA ALA A 66 1.66 -49.34 -8.98
C ALA A 66 1.93 -50.05 -10.32
N VAL A 67 1.95 -49.32 -11.44
CA VAL A 67 2.20 -49.83 -12.79
C VAL A 67 3.69 -49.91 -13.11
N SER A 68 4.50 -49.02 -12.53
CA SER A 68 5.94 -48.94 -12.77
C SER A 68 6.72 -50.17 -12.30
N SER A 69 6.20 -50.88 -11.29
CA SER A 69 6.80 -52.11 -10.75
C SER A 69 6.89 -53.24 -11.79
N THR A 70 6.09 -53.15 -12.86
CA THR A 70 6.02 -54.17 -13.93
C THR A 70 6.42 -53.63 -15.31
N CYS A 71 6.70 -52.32 -15.45
CA CYS A 71 6.99 -51.69 -16.74
C CYS A 71 8.17 -50.71 -16.67
N ARG A 72 9.26 -51.04 -17.38
CA ARG A 72 10.50 -50.23 -17.41
C ARG A 72 10.29 -48.82 -17.99
N THR A 73 9.42 -48.67 -18.99
CA THR A 73 9.08 -47.36 -19.57
C THR A 73 8.37 -46.47 -18.55
N ALA A 74 7.46 -47.04 -17.75
CA ALA A 74 6.77 -46.32 -16.68
C ALA A 74 7.73 -45.92 -15.54
N GLN A 75 8.72 -46.78 -15.23
CA GLN A 75 9.81 -46.47 -14.28
C GLN A 75 10.64 -45.25 -14.72
N LEU A 76 11.12 -45.23 -15.97
CA LEU A 76 11.92 -44.12 -16.50
C LEU A 76 11.12 -42.81 -16.57
N TYR A 77 9.84 -42.90 -16.95
CA TYR A 77 8.94 -41.74 -16.94
C TYR A 77 8.73 -41.18 -15.52
N MET A 78 8.58 -42.06 -14.52
CA MET A 78 8.46 -41.63 -13.13
C MET A 78 9.74 -41.00 -12.58
N GLU A 79 10.92 -41.57 -12.84
CA GLU A 79 12.18 -40.96 -12.40
C GLU A 79 12.38 -39.56 -13.00
N GLY A 80 12.06 -39.40 -14.30
CA GLY A 80 12.09 -38.09 -14.96
C GLY A 80 11.06 -37.12 -14.37
N SER A 81 9.84 -37.60 -14.09
CA SER A 81 8.78 -36.80 -13.46
C SER A 81 9.14 -36.38 -12.04
N GLN A 82 9.60 -37.29 -11.17
CA GLN A 82 9.99 -36.97 -9.79
C GLN A 82 11.12 -35.94 -9.74
N ARG A 83 12.15 -36.08 -10.57
CA ARG A 83 13.24 -35.07 -10.66
C ARG A 83 12.73 -33.69 -11.10
N THR A 84 11.64 -33.64 -11.86
CA THR A 84 11.03 -32.39 -12.33
C THR A 84 10.00 -31.84 -11.32
N MET A 85 9.27 -32.70 -10.61
CA MET A 85 8.20 -32.39 -9.63
C MET A 85 8.73 -32.04 -8.25
N ASP A 86 9.66 -32.83 -7.71
CA ASP A 86 10.46 -32.49 -6.52
C ASP A 86 11.60 -31.51 -6.87
N GLY A 87 11.69 -31.19 -8.17
CA GLY A 87 12.74 -30.43 -8.79
C GLY A 87 12.80 -28.97 -8.37
N ILE A 88 13.98 -28.42 -8.62
CA ILE A 88 14.37 -27.02 -8.48
C ILE A 88 13.26 -26.05 -8.93
N GLY A 89 12.50 -26.38 -9.97
CA GLY A 89 11.40 -25.55 -10.49
C GLY A 89 10.31 -25.22 -9.45
N ALA A 90 9.82 -26.21 -8.68
CA ALA A 90 8.80 -25.96 -7.68
C ALA A 90 9.33 -25.15 -6.49
N LYS A 91 10.59 -25.37 -6.11
CA LYS A 91 11.29 -24.61 -5.07
C LYS A 91 11.53 -23.15 -5.49
N ILE A 92 11.92 -22.92 -6.75
CA ILE A 92 12.09 -21.57 -7.32
C ILE A 92 10.75 -20.82 -7.33
N VAL A 93 9.68 -21.45 -7.79
CA VAL A 93 8.35 -20.81 -7.82
C VAL A 93 7.87 -20.50 -6.41
N GLY A 94 8.04 -21.42 -5.45
CA GLY A 94 7.71 -21.18 -4.04
C GLY A 94 8.52 -20.03 -3.41
N ALA A 95 9.82 -19.96 -3.69
CA ALA A 95 10.67 -18.85 -3.24
C ALA A 95 10.27 -17.51 -3.86
N ALA A 96 9.88 -17.51 -5.15
CA ALA A 96 9.40 -16.32 -5.84
C ALA A 96 8.11 -15.78 -5.21
N PHE A 97 7.11 -16.63 -4.93
CA PHE A 97 5.89 -16.23 -4.22
C PHE A 97 6.19 -15.70 -2.81
N THR A 98 7.10 -16.33 -2.07
CA THR A 98 7.47 -15.88 -0.72
C THR A 98 8.12 -14.49 -0.76
N GLY A 99 9.03 -14.26 -1.71
CA GLY A 99 9.67 -12.96 -1.89
C GLY A 99 8.68 -11.88 -2.32
N LEU A 100 7.75 -12.23 -3.21
CA LEU A 100 6.72 -11.32 -3.68
C LEU A 100 5.73 -10.94 -2.56
N ASP A 101 5.22 -11.89 -1.78
CA ASP A 101 4.32 -11.61 -0.64
C ASP A 101 5.01 -10.69 0.40
N LEU A 102 6.31 -10.91 0.67
CA LEU A 102 7.07 -10.01 1.55
C LEU A 102 7.16 -8.59 0.98
N MET A 103 7.51 -8.44 -0.30
CA MET A 103 7.63 -7.13 -0.94
C MET A 103 6.28 -6.39 -0.97
N VAL A 104 5.21 -7.11 -1.31
CA VAL A 104 3.84 -6.59 -1.34
C VAL A 104 3.42 -6.15 0.06
N PHE A 105 3.66 -6.97 1.09
CA PHE A 105 3.37 -6.63 2.49
C PHE A 105 4.09 -5.34 2.92
N LEU A 106 5.40 -5.26 2.68
CA LEU A 106 6.21 -4.08 3.04
C LEU A 106 5.69 -2.81 2.35
N LYS A 107 5.29 -2.91 1.08
CA LYS A 107 4.73 -1.79 0.33
C LYS A 107 3.35 -1.37 0.82
N LEU A 108 2.49 -2.30 1.20
CA LEU A 108 1.19 -1.98 1.82
C LEU A 108 1.38 -1.23 3.14
N GLU A 109 2.30 -1.66 4.00
CA GLU A 109 2.63 -0.97 5.25
C GLU A 109 3.26 0.41 5.01
N GLU A 110 4.09 0.56 3.98
CA GLU A 110 4.63 1.85 3.56
C GLU A 110 3.51 2.84 3.18
N TYR A 111 2.52 2.42 2.39
CA TYR A 111 1.40 3.28 2.02
C TYR A 111 0.56 3.69 3.24
N LYS A 112 0.26 2.77 4.17
CA LYS A 112 -0.42 3.11 5.42
C LYS A 112 0.35 4.16 6.23
N ARG A 113 1.68 4.04 6.29
CA ARG A 113 2.54 5.04 6.97
C ARG A 113 2.50 6.39 6.27
N LYS A 114 2.52 6.42 4.93
CA LYS A 114 2.43 7.66 4.16
C LYS A 114 1.11 8.38 4.35
N VAL A 115 -0.01 7.66 4.37
CA VAL A 115 -1.34 8.22 4.68
C VAL A 115 -1.35 8.85 6.08
N ARG A 116 -0.90 8.13 7.10
CA ARG A 116 -0.80 8.67 8.48
C ARG A 116 0.05 9.93 8.57
N ASN A 117 1.16 10.00 7.83
CA ASN A 117 2.00 11.20 7.81
C ASN A 117 1.24 12.40 7.19
N CYS A 118 0.53 12.18 6.09
CA CYS A 118 -0.34 13.20 5.51
C CYS A 118 -1.44 13.66 6.49
N GLU A 119 -2.09 12.73 7.19
CA GLU A 119 -3.12 13.05 8.20
C GLU A 119 -2.55 13.88 9.36
N ASN A 120 -1.38 13.50 9.89
CA ASN A 120 -0.69 14.29 10.92
C ASN A 120 -0.37 15.71 10.44
N ARG A 121 0.10 15.84 9.19
CA ARG A 121 0.39 17.14 8.59
C ARG A 121 -0.86 17.99 8.39
N ILE A 122 -1.98 17.38 8.01
CA ILE A 122 -3.28 18.07 7.93
C ILE A 122 -3.67 18.59 9.32
N ALA A 123 -3.54 17.77 10.36
CA ALA A 123 -3.86 18.21 11.73
C ALA A 123 -2.99 19.40 12.19
N GLU A 124 -1.68 19.40 11.87
CA GLU A 124 -0.80 20.55 12.13
C GLU A 124 -1.24 21.81 11.40
N LEU A 125 -1.59 21.70 10.12
CA LEU A 125 -2.07 22.82 9.30
C LEU A 125 -3.42 23.34 9.82
N GLN A 126 -4.33 22.46 10.23
CA GLN A 126 -5.61 22.85 10.83
C GLN A 126 -5.41 23.64 12.13
N ARG A 127 -4.50 23.21 13.02
CA ARG A 127 -4.15 23.99 14.23
C ARG A 127 -3.58 25.35 13.86
N SER A 128 -2.73 25.42 12.83
CA SER A 128 -2.16 26.67 12.33
C SER A 128 -3.24 27.63 11.81
N ILE A 129 -4.23 27.11 11.07
CA ILE A 129 -5.39 27.89 10.61
C ILE A 129 -6.19 28.43 11.80
N SER A 130 -6.46 27.61 12.83
CA SER A 130 -7.17 28.07 14.03
C SER A 130 -6.45 29.20 14.74
N MET A 131 -5.13 29.11 14.89
CA MET A 131 -4.32 30.19 15.47
C MET A 131 -4.37 31.46 14.62
N LEU A 132 -4.17 31.33 13.30
CA LEU A 132 -4.23 32.47 12.38
C LEU A 132 -5.60 33.15 12.39
N ASN A 133 -6.69 32.38 12.47
CA ASN A 133 -8.04 32.94 12.58
C ASN A 133 -8.22 33.76 13.87
N SER A 134 -7.69 33.30 15.01
CA SER A 134 -7.72 34.10 16.25
C SER A 134 -6.97 35.41 16.08
N MET A 135 -5.76 35.36 15.50
CA MET A 135 -4.94 36.55 15.28
C MET A 135 -5.59 37.56 14.33
N ILE A 136 -6.30 37.08 13.31
CA ILE A 136 -7.06 37.94 12.39
C ILE A 136 -8.16 38.68 13.15
N VAL A 137 -8.97 37.95 13.94
CA VAL A 137 -10.06 38.55 14.73
C VAL A 137 -9.53 39.57 15.74
N ASP A 138 -8.42 39.27 16.41
CA ASP A 138 -7.81 40.19 17.38
C ASP A 138 -7.26 41.46 16.69
N ALA A 139 -6.66 41.31 15.51
CA ALA A 139 -6.17 42.45 14.72
C ALA A 139 -7.30 43.32 14.15
N GLU A 140 -8.40 42.70 13.72
CA GLU A 140 -9.61 43.42 13.26
C GLU A 140 -10.21 44.24 14.40
N ARG A 141 -10.38 43.65 15.59
CA ARG A 141 -10.88 44.38 16.78
C ARG A 141 -10.00 45.55 17.19
N ALA A 142 -8.68 45.37 17.11
CA ALA A 142 -7.75 46.44 17.44
C ALA A 142 -7.84 47.60 16.42
N ALA A 143 -8.02 47.28 15.13
CA ALA A 143 -8.21 48.29 14.08
C ALA A 143 -9.51 49.09 14.30
N ASP A 144 -10.60 48.42 14.67
CA ASP A 144 -11.88 49.06 14.97
C ASP A 144 -11.80 49.98 16.21
N ALA A 145 -11.06 49.56 17.24
CA ALA A 145 -10.86 50.35 18.45
C ALA A 145 -10.02 51.62 18.21
N GLU A 146 -9.05 51.56 17.31
CA GLU A 146 -8.24 52.72 16.89
C GLU A 146 -9.04 53.67 15.97
N GLY A 147 -9.95 53.15 15.14
CA GLY A 147 -10.83 53.94 14.27
C GLY A 147 -12.04 54.58 14.96
N GLY A 148 -12.41 54.12 16.16
CA GLY A 148 -13.53 54.63 16.96
C GLY A 148 -13.19 55.80 17.90
N VAL A 149 -11.95 56.29 17.90
CA VAL A 149 -11.54 57.50 18.65
C VAL A 149 -11.63 58.71 17.72
N CYS A 150 -12.83 59.19 17.46
CA CYS A 150 -13.10 60.52 16.88
C CYS A 150 -14.30 61.14 17.62
#